data_AF-A0A966JB32-F1
#
_entry.id   AF-A0A966JB32-F1
#
_cell.length_a   1.000
_cell.length_b   1.000
_cell.length_c   1.000
_cell.angle_alpha   90.00
_cell.angle_beta   90.00
_cell.angle_gamma   90.00
#
_symmetry.space_group_name_H-M   'P 1'
#
loop_
_entity.id
_entity.type
_entity.pdbx_description
1 polymer ?
#
loop_
_entity_poly.entity_id
_entity_poly.type
_entity_poly.pdbx_seq_one_letter_code
_entity_poly.pdbx_strand_id
1 'polypeptide(L)'
;MGLENTGRIGRVLIHPTNPDVVYAAAQGHGYGPQADRGLWRTTDGGKQWTKVLFVNDSTGIIDVAMDPTNPRVLFAASWQQYIVPWDKNSGGAGSGIWMSRDAGDTWTRLDGGANGQGWGRGLPKTGTMGKIGLGIGRNDSQRIYALIEMKEPAFYRSDDGGRSWRAVNRDHDLLERPQYYTRFGVNPANADNVYFVGVRFVGTLDGGLTKMPNPPRAGGDLHDIWWDTRDADRFMVGDDGGIGITIDGGKSFTRIALPNAQMYHVATDTKIPYNLYGNRQDGYSYGGPSNSRGSRSIGVWSAVGGCESGWAVPDTIDGRTVWSGCYDAGLERFDLQTKMARAVEPWPEAGYGVAPKDLKYRFQWTFPIHISAHDHHTVYVGSQYVHKTTNGGQSWTLISPDLSTNDSTKQQSSGGFVIDNLFVENVTVLFSIAESPVQKDLIWAGTMDGLMHVTRDGGKTWTNITANMPGLPKWSTITSIEPSKYDAGTAYVGVDAHLINDRDPYIYKTTDYGKTFTRLDAGIPKSVFSYVHVVREELPQARLLVDANQSWSRPLLEHLLPGMTALGVEAIEQPVPRGQDATLEGLASPI
;
A
#
# COMPACT_ATOMS: atom_id res chain seq x y z
N MET A 1 -8.12 -21.20 0.99
CA MET A 1 -6.89 -21.71 0.35
C MET A 1 -5.85 -22.18 1.38
N GLY A 2 -6.07 -21.98 2.69
CA GLY A 2 -5.20 -22.50 3.75
C GLY A 2 -3.93 -21.67 3.99
N LEU A 3 -3.84 -20.48 3.38
CA LEU A 3 -2.72 -19.54 3.49
C LEU A 3 -3.18 -18.17 4.04
N GLU A 4 -4.38 -18.08 4.61
CA GLU A 4 -5.03 -16.83 5.02
C GLU A 4 -4.16 -16.04 6.01
N ASN A 5 -3.43 -16.74 6.88
CA ASN A 5 -2.54 -16.10 7.84
C ASN A 5 -1.27 -15.53 7.17
N THR A 6 -0.83 -16.04 6.02
CA THR A 6 0.46 -15.68 5.41
C THR A 6 0.59 -14.21 5.00
N GLY A 7 -0.52 -13.48 4.87
CA GLY A 7 -0.51 -12.07 4.49
C GLY A 7 -0.05 -11.85 3.06
N ARG A 8 1.15 -11.26 2.87
CA ARG A 8 1.67 -10.90 1.54
C ARG A 8 2.32 -12.09 0.85
N ILE A 9 1.91 -12.35 -0.39
CA ILE A 9 2.52 -13.32 -1.29
C ILE A 9 3.36 -12.59 -2.32
N GLY A 10 4.68 -12.79 -2.29
CA GLY A 10 5.60 -12.15 -3.23
C GLY A 10 5.64 -12.81 -4.61
N ARG A 11 5.44 -14.13 -4.65
CA ARG A 11 5.47 -14.90 -5.89
C ARG A 11 4.63 -16.17 -5.78
N VAL A 12 3.93 -16.48 -6.87
CA VAL A 12 3.36 -17.81 -7.11
C VAL A 12 4.09 -18.43 -8.28
N LEU A 13 4.54 -19.67 -8.13
CA LEU A 13 5.29 -20.40 -9.15
C LEU A 13 4.65 -21.77 -9.36
N ILE A 14 4.24 -22.04 -10.60
CA ILE A 14 3.56 -23.27 -11.00
C ILE A 14 4.58 -24.17 -11.72
N HIS A 15 4.60 -25.46 -11.40
CA HIS A 15 5.48 -26.42 -12.04
C HIS A 15 5.19 -26.52 -13.56
N PRO A 16 6.22 -26.56 -14.43
CA PRO A 16 6.05 -26.35 -15.88
C PRO A 16 5.24 -27.43 -16.59
N THR A 17 5.12 -28.63 -16.02
CA THR A 17 4.40 -29.77 -16.60
C THR A 17 3.36 -30.40 -15.67
N ASN A 18 3.17 -29.86 -14.45
CA ASN A 18 2.21 -30.40 -13.49
C ASN A 18 1.55 -29.24 -12.71
N PRO A 19 0.34 -28.80 -13.12
CA PRO A 19 -0.31 -27.65 -12.49
C PRO A 19 -0.74 -27.89 -11.04
N ASP A 20 -0.77 -29.13 -10.56
CA ASP A 20 -1.08 -29.44 -9.16
C ASP A 20 0.08 -29.10 -8.22
N VAL A 21 1.29 -28.95 -8.75
CA VAL A 21 2.48 -28.57 -7.99
C VAL A 21 2.70 -27.07 -8.08
N VAL A 22 2.47 -26.36 -6.97
CA VAL A 22 2.56 -24.90 -6.89
C VAL A 22 3.36 -24.49 -5.65
N TYR A 23 4.16 -23.44 -5.80
CA TYR A 23 4.88 -22.79 -4.71
C TYR A 23 4.34 -21.39 -4.46
N ALA A 24 4.15 -21.04 -3.20
CA ALA A 24 3.74 -19.71 -2.76
C ALA A 24 4.83 -19.12 -1.83
N ALA A 25 5.48 -18.06 -2.30
CA ALA A 25 6.47 -17.30 -1.55
C ALA A 25 5.75 -16.33 -0.61
N ALA A 26 5.63 -16.70 0.67
CA ALA A 26 4.96 -15.92 1.69
C ALA A 26 5.96 -15.00 2.40
N GLN A 27 5.80 -13.69 2.17
CA GLN A 27 6.58 -12.67 2.86
C GLN A 27 6.13 -12.50 4.32
N GLY A 28 4.83 -12.70 4.60
CA GLY A 28 4.23 -12.40 5.89
C GLY A 28 3.48 -11.08 5.90
N HIS A 29 2.84 -10.77 7.03
CA HIS A 29 2.18 -9.47 7.22
C HIS A 29 3.16 -8.32 7.51
N GLY A 30 4.47 -8.54 7.70
CA GLY A 30 5.47 -7.46 7.78
C GLY A 30 5.49 -6.65 9.09
N TYR A 31 4.37 -6.58 9.81
CA TYR A 31 4.22 -5.75 11.03
C TYR A 31 4.71 -6.39 12.34
N GLY A 32 5.37 -7.56 12.27
CA GLY A 32 5.73 -8.33 13.46
C GLY A 32 6.33 -9.70 13.14
N PRO A 33 6.90 -10.38 14.15
CA PRO A 33 7.22 -11.79 14.08
C PRO A 33 5.99 -12.64 13.73
N GLN A 34 6.17 -13.61 12.84
CA GLN A 34 5.12 -14.46 12.31
C GLN A 34 5.67 -15.81 11.85
N ALA A 35 5.08 -16.90 12.36
CA ALA A 35 5.48 -18.25 11.97
C ALA A 35 5.09 -18.63 10.53
N ASP A 36 4.03 -18.07 9.94
CA ASP A 36 3.52 -18.46 8.62
C ASP A 36 4.32 -17.94 7.42
N ARG A 37 5.38 -17.16 7.67
CA ARG A 37 6.36 -16.78 6.66
C ARG A 37 7.06 -18.02 6.09
N GLY A 38 7.55 -17.91 4.86
CA GLY A 38 8.33 -18.98 4.22
C GLY A 38 7.91 -19.29 2.79
N LEU A 39 8.50 -20.35 2.22
CA LEU A 39 8.03 -20.92 0.96
C LEU A 39 7.10 -22.09 1.28
N TRP A 40 5.90 -22.04 0.73
CA TRP A 40 4.90 -23.09 0.83
C TRP A 40 4.79 -23.84 -0.49
N ARG A 41 4.59 -25.15 -0.45
CA ARG A 41 4.39 -26.02 -1.60
C ARG A 41 3.10 -26.80 -1.44
N THR A 42 2.31 -26.88 -2.51
CA THR A 42 1.22 -27.83 -2.68
C THR A 42 1.57 -28.81 -3.81
N THR A 43 0.99 -30.01 -3.76
CA THR A 43 1.07 -31.02 -4.82
C THR A 43 -0.31 -31.55 -5.22
N ASP A 44 -1.38 -30.87 -4.78
CA ASP A 44 -2.78 -31.27 -4.98
C ASP A 44 -3.66 -30.11 -5.47
N GLY A 45 -3.05 -29.12 -6.11
CA GLY A 45 -3.74 -27.96 -6.68
C GLY A 45 -4.18 -26.94 -5.62
N GLY A 46 -3.52 -26.89 -4.47
CA GLY A 46 -3.76 -25.90 -3.41
C GLY A 46 -4.76 -26.32 -2.34
N LYS A 47 -5.10 -27.61 -2.24
CA LYS A 47 -5.96 -28.14 -1.17
C LYS A 47 -5.18 -28.27 0.14
N GLN A 48 -3.91 -28.71 0.07
CA GLN A 48 -2.99 -28.76 1.20
C GLN A 48 -1.66 -28.11 0.86
N TRP A 49 -1.06 -27.48 1.87
CA TRP A 49 0.21 -26.78 1.76
C TRP A 49 1.20 -27.28 2.81
N THR A 50 2.45 -27.48 2.38
CA THR A 50 3.60 -27.83 3.22
C THR A 50 4.60 -26.68 3.18
N LYS A 51 5.07 -26.21 4.33
CA LYS A 51 6.16 -25.23 4.39
C LYS A 51 7.48 -25.93 4.11
N VAL A 52 8.13 -25.57 3.01
CA VAL A 52 9.34 -26.22 2.49
C VAL A 52 10.61 -25.40 2.73
N LEU A 53 10.48 -24.11 3.00
CA LEU A 53 11.58 -23.25 3.44
C LEU A 53 11.09 -22.27 4.50
N PHE A 54 11.76 -22.25 5.65
CA PHE A 54 11.53 -21.31 6.73
C PHE A 54 12.88 -20.78 7.22
N VAL A 55 13.04 -19.45 7.30
CA VAL A 55 14.28 -18.82 7.76
C VAL A 55 14.18 -18.48 9.25
N ASN A 56 13.20 -17.67 9.61
CA ASN A 56 12.80 -17.33 10.98
C ASN A 56 11.44 -16.60 10.94
N ASP A 57 10.95 -16.16 12.10
CA ASP A 57 9.65 -15.49 12.23
C ASP A 57 9.62 -14.05 11.66
N SER A 58 10.77 -13.47 11.33
CA SER A 58 10.90 -12.07 10.91
C SER A 58 11.36 -11.94 9.45
N THR A 59 11.50 -13.07 8.75
CA THR A 59 12.03 -13.16 7.38
C THR A 59 11.13 -14.06 6.54
N GLY A 60 10.54 -13.48 5.51
CA GLY A 60 9.72 -14.22 4.55
C GLY A 60 10.48 -14.60 3.28
N ILE A 61 9.79 -15.28 2.37
CA ILE A 61 10.28 -15.52 1.01
C ILE A 61 9.52 -14.58 0.08
N ILE A 62 10.26 -13.74 -0.65
CA ILE A 62 9.69 -12.72 -1.54
C ILE A 62 9.65 -13.17 -3.00
N ASP A 63 10.57 -14.05 -3.40
CA ASP A 63 10.65 -14.55 -4.76
C ASP A 63 11.15 -16.00 -4.83
N VAL A 64 10.78 -16.68 -5.91
CA VAL A 64 11.19 -18.05 -6.20
C VAL A 64 11.27 -18.24 -7.72
N ALA A 65 12.36 -18.86 -8.18
CA ALA A 65 12.59 -19.24 -9.56
C ALA A 65 12.88 -20.74 -9.65
N MET A 66 12.43 -21.38 -10.73
CA MET A 66 12.61 -22.81 -10.98
C MET A 66 13.23 -23.00 -12.35
N ASP A 67 14.18 -23.92 -12.44
CA ASP A 67 14.75 -24.34 -13.72
C ASP A 67 13.64 -25.01 -14.56
N PRO A 68 13.29 -24.45 -15.74
CA PRO A 68 12.18 -24.95 -16.54
C PRO A 68 12.50 -26.30 -17.22
N THR A 69 13.77 -26.68 -17.31
CA THR A 69 14.23 -27.96 -17.88
C THR A 69 14.46 -29.02 -16.82
N ASN A 70 14.76 -28.62 -15.58
CA ASN A 70 14.88 -29.49 -14.44
C ASN A 70 14.19 -28.90 -13.20
N PRO A 71 12.86 -29.11 -13.05
CA PRO A 71 12.06 -28.55 -11.96
C PRO A 71 12.48 -28.95 -10.53
N ARG A 72 13.46 -29.84 -10.38
CA ARG A 72 14.07 -30.15 -9.09
C ARG A 72 15.00 -29.04 -8.61
N VAL A 73 15.50 -28.18 -9.51
CA VAL A 73 16.38 -27.07 -9.18
C VAL A 73 15.55 -25.81 -8.99
N LEU A 74 15.60 -25.26 -7.77
CA LEU A 74 14.92 -24.01 -7.42
C LEU A 74 15.89 -23.05 -6.75
N PHE A 75 15.63 -21.76 -6.93
CA PHE A 75 16.23 -20.67 -6.17
C PHE A 75 15.13 -19.91 -5.46
N ALA A 76 15.34 -19.57 -4.20
CA ALA A 76 14.41 -18.77 -3.40
C ALA A 76 15.13 -17.57 -2.80
N ALA A 77 14.44 -16.44 -2.73
CA ALA A 77 14.93 -15.20 -2.14
C ALA A 77 14.21 -14.95 -0.81
N SER A 78 14.96 -14.98 0.29
CA SER A 78 14.45 -14.52 1.57
C SER A 78 14.62 -13.02 1.74
N TRP A 79 13.62 -12.36 2.31
CA TRP A 79 13.64 -10.93 2.59
C TRP A 79 13.22 -10.67 4.03
N GLN A 80 14.17 -10.19 4.83
CA GLN A 80 13.89 -9.66 6.16
C GLN A 80 13.32 -8.25 5.99
N GLN A 81 12.08 -8.05 6.45
CA GLN A 81 11.42 -6.76 6.41
C GLN A 81 10.58 -6.58 7.67
N TYR A 82 10.67 -5.39 8.24
CA TYR A 82 9.85 -4.99 9.37
C TYR A 82 9.26 -3.60 9.14
N ILE A 83 7.95 -3.48 9.38
CA ILE A 83 7.21 -2.24 9.21
C ILE A 83 6.59 -1.87 10.56
N VAL A 84 6.88 -0.66 11.02
CA VAL A 84 6.28 -0.02 12.20
C VAL A 84 5.84 1.39 11.83
N PRO A 85 5.04 2.06 12.68
CA PRO A 85 4.54 3.40 12.36
C PRO A 85 5.62 4.43 11.99
N TRP A 86 6.86 4.27 12.50
CA TRP A 86 7.97 5.22 12.33
C TRP A 86 9.14 4.70 11.48
N ASP A 87 9.07 3.47 10.98
CA ASP A 87 10.14 2.91 10.15
C ASP A 87 9.64 1.78 9.26
N LYS A 88 10.23 1.69 8.08
CA LYS A 88 10.12 0.57 7.15
C LYS A 88 11.54 0.08 6.88
N ASN A 89 11.97 -0.90 7.66
CA ASN A 89 13.31 -1.42 7.54
C ASN A 89 13.37 -2.56 6.53
N SER A 90 14.16 -2.37 5.48
CA SER A 90 14.39 -3.38 4.45
C SER A 90 15.78 -4.01 4.56
N GLY A 91 15.79 -5.33 4.75
CA GLY A 91 16.99 -6.15 4.73
C GLY A 91 17.55 -6.53 6.10
N GLY A 92 18.56 -7.40 6.08
CA GLY A 92 19.18 -7.91 7.31
C GLY A 92 19.81 -9.29 7.15
N ALA A 93 20.20 -9.90 8.27
CA ALA A 93 20.86 -11.21 8.29
C ALA A 93 19.96 -12.37 7.84
N GLY A 94 18.64 -12.20 7.88
CA GLY A 94 17.68 -13.17 7.32
C GLY A 94 17.58 -13.14 5.80
N SER A 95 17.91 -12.01 5.16
CA SER A 95 17.85 -11.90 3.70
C SER A 95 18.95 -12.68 3.00
N GLY A 96 18.64 -13.25 1.84
CA GLY A 96 19.61 -13.98 1.04
C GLY A 96 18.99 -14.88 -0.02
N ILE A 97 19.87 -15.58 -0.75
CA ILE A 97 19.48 -16.51 -1.81
C ILE A 97 19.71 -17.94 -1.32
N TRP A 98 18.75 -18.80 -1.60
CA TRP A 98 18.74 -20.22 -1.26
C TRP A 98 18.62 -21.04 -2.53
N MET A 99 19.20 -22.23 -2.55
CA MET A 99 19.11 -23.18 -3.66
C MET A 99 18.63 -24.53 -3.15
N SER A 100 17.70 -25.14 -3.89
CA SER A 100 17.31 -26.55 -3.76
C SER A 100 17.65 -27.30 -5.04
N ARG A 101 17.96 -28.59 -4.92
CA ARG A 101 18.18 -29.51 -6.06
C ARG A 101 17.29 -30.77 -5.98
N ASP A 102 16.30 -30.75 -5.11
CA ASP A 102 15.36 -31.83 -4.80
C ASP A 102 13.93 -31.30 -4.67
N ALA A 103 13.55 -30.38 -5.55
CA ALA A 103 12.19 -29.84 -5.63
C ALA A 103 11.72 -29.16 -4.33
N GLY A 104 12.65 -28.57 -3.58
CA GLY A 104 12.38 -27.83 -2.36
C GLY A 104 12.36 -28.66 -1.08
N ASP A 105 12.69 -29.96 -1.14
CA ASP A 105 12.74 -30.79 0.07
C ASP A 105 13.92 -30.39 0.99
N THR A 106 15.06 -29.98 0.41
CA THR A 106 16.19 -29.40 1.13
C THR A 106 16.71 -28.13 0.47
N TRP A 107 17.29 -27.24 1.29
CA TRP A 107 17.77 -25.93 0.86
C TRP A 107 19.18 -25.64 1.38
N THR A 108 20.00 -25.04 0.53
CA THR A 108 21.34 -24.54 0.84
C THR A 108 21.38 -23.03 0.67
N ARG A 109 21.84 -22.31 1.70
CA ARG A 109 22.06 -20.87 1.63
C ARG A 109 23.30 -20.53 0.80
N LEU A 110 23.21 -19.52 -0.06
CA LEU A 110 24.30 -19.07 -0.93
C LEU A 110 25.06 -17.89 -0.31
N ASP A 111 25.96 -18.17 0.62
CA ASP A 111 26.68 -17.15 1.42
C ASP A 111 27.96 -16.61 0.76
N GLY A 112 27.93 -16.23 -0.52
CA GLY A 112 29.09 -15.62 -1.19
C GLY A 112 30.31 -16.56 -1.35
N GLY A 113 30.13 -17.86 -1.13
CA GLY A 113 31.21 -18.87 -1.10
C GLY A 113 31.86 -19.09 0.28
N ALA A 114 31.40 -18.38 1.33
CA ALA A 114 31.99 -18.45 2.68
C ALA A 114 31.86 -19.83 3.35
N ASN A 115 30.84 -20.61 2.99
CA ASN A 115 30.59 -21.93 3.60
C ASN A 115 31.31 -23.08 2.88
N GLY A 116 32.20 -22.80 1.93
CA GLY A 116 33.02 -23.82 1.27
C GLY A 116 32.28 -24.83 0.38
N GLN A 117 30.95 -24.68 0.19
CA GLN A 117 30.14 -25.63 -0.58
C GLN A 117 30.19 -25.45 -2.10
N GLY A 118 31.04 -24.56 -2.61
CA GLY A 118 31.25 -24.36 -4.04
C GLY A 118 30.12 -23.64 -4.80
N TRP A 119 29.09 -23.15 -4.10
CA TRP A 119 27.95 -22.40 -4.67
C TRP A 119 27.92 -20.95 -4.18
N GLY A 120 27.31 -20.07 -4.99
CA GLY A 120 27.10 -18.67 -4.62
C GLY A 120 28.36 -17.80 -4.57
N ARG A 121 29.52 -18.28 -5.08
CA ARG A 121 30.77 -17.51 -5.02
C ARG A 121 30.62 -16.17 -5.73
N GLY A 122 30.92 -15.07 -5.04
CA GLY A 122 30.84 -13.71 -5.59
C GLY A 122 29.52 -12.98 -5.33
N LEU A 123 28.52 -13.64 -4.73
CA LEU A 123 27.36 -12.95 -4.15
C LEU A 123 27.74 -12.08 -2.94
N PRO A 124 26.94 -11.05 -2.60
CA PRO A 124 27.11 -10.28 -1.37
C PRO A 124 27.10 -11.18 -0.12
N LYS A 125 27.76 -10.70 0.94
CA LYS A 125 27.79 -11.42 2.22
C LYS A 125 26.43 -11.36 2.90
N THR A 126 26.15 -12.37 3.71
CA THR A 126 24.97 -12.36 4.58
C THR A 126 24.95 -11.13 5.48
N GLY A 127 23.76 -10.54 5.63
CA GLY A 127 23.56 -9.30 6.38
C GLY A 127 23.73 -8.03 5.56
N THR A 128 24.07 -8.11 4.27
CA THR A 128 24.22 -6.93 3.40
C THR A 128 23.18 -6.86 2.28
N MET A 129 22.10 -7.66 2.36
CA MET A 129 21.09 -7.79 1.31
C MET A 129 19.69 -7.43 1.82
N GLY A 130 18.91 -6.74 0.99
CA GLY A 130 17.50 -6.41 1.18
C GLY A 130 16.57 -7.30 0.36
N LYS A 131 15.59 -6.70 -0.32
CA LYS A 131 14.70 -7.37 -1.27
C LYS A 131 15.50 -7.91 -2.47
N ILE A 132 15.12 -9.08 -2.96
CA ILE A 132 15.81 -9.75 -4.07
C ILE A 132 14.79 -10.28 -5.07
N GLY A 133 15.01 -9.98 -6.35
CA GLY A 133 14.32 -10.59 -7.49
C GLY A 133 15.22 -11.64 -8.14
N LEU A 134 14.63 -12.75 -8.60
CA LEU A 134 15.32 -13.89 -9.20
C LEU A 134 14.75 -14.21 -10.59
N GLY A 135 15.61 -14.69 -11.48
CA GLY A 135 15.21 -15.14 -12.82
C GLY A 135 16.19 -16.15 -13.40
N ILE A 136 15.68 -17.09 -14.18
CA ILE A 136 16.47 -18.14 -14.86
C ILE A 136 16.15 -18.08 -16.35
N GLY A 137 17.18 -18.17 -17.19
CA GLY A 137 17.04 -18.27 -18.64
C GLY A 137 16.31 -19.56 -19.02
N ARG A 138 15.25 -19.46 -19.82
CA ARG A 138 14.50 -20.64 -20.27
C ARG A 138 15.23 -21.41 -21.37
N ASN A 139 15.88 -20.70 -22.27
CA ASN A 139 16.70 -21.28 -23.34
C ASN A 139 18.14 -21.62 -22.88
N ASP A 140 18.56 -21.11 -21.72
CA ASP A 140 19.85 -21.39 -21.09
C ASP A 140 19.69 -21.39 -19.55
N SER A 141 19.49 -22.57 -18.97
CA SER A 141 19.32 -22.72 -17.51
C SER A 141 20.63 -22.58 -16.72
N GLN A 142 21.78 -22.42 -17.39
CA GLN A 142 23.01 -21.98 -16.71
C GLN A 142 22.99 -20.48 -16.42
N ARG A 143 22.17 -19.72 -17.15
CA ARG A 143 21.99 -18.29 -16.96
C ARG A 143 21.01 -18.00 -15.84
N ILE A 144 21.51 -17.44 -14.74
CA ILE A 144 20.70 -17.07 -13.58
C ILE A 144 21.00 -15.63 -13.20
N TYR A 145 19.96 -14.90 -12.84
CA TYR A 145 20.02 -13.49 -12.48
C TYR A 145 19.49 -13.26 -11.07
N ALA A 146 20.06 -12.25 -10.41
CA ALA A 146 19.56 -11.73 -9.15
C ALA A 146 19.64 -10.21 -9.14
N LEU A 147 18.52 -9.54 -8.87
CA LEU A 147 18.46 -8.10 -8.67
C LEU A 147 18.38 -7.85 -7.17
N ILE A 148 19.40 -7.21 -6.59
CA ILE A 148 19.62 -7.25 -5.14
C ILE A 148 19.64 -5.83 -4.57
N GLU A 149 18.71 -5.55 -3.66
CA GLU A 149 18.80 -4.40 -2.76
C GLU A 149 20.02 -4.53 -1.84
N MET A 150 20.81 -3.47 -1.76
CA MET A 150 21.94 -3.32 -0.85
C MET A 150 22.36 -1.84 -0.85
N LYS A 151 23.34 -1.46 -0.02
CA LYS A 151 23.82 -0.06 0.03
C LYS A 151 24.24 0.49 -1.34
N GLU A 152 24.82 -0.37 -2.18
CA GLU A 152 25.07 -0.09 -3.60
C GLU A 152 24.31 -1.13 -4.43
N PRO A 153 23.03 -0.89 -4.76
CA PRO A 153 22.18 -1.86 -5.43
C PRO A 153 22.80 -2.37 -6.73
N ALA A 154 22.58 -3.63 -7.08
CA ALA A 154 23.22 -4.23 -8.25
C ALA A 154 22.44 -5.40 -8.86
N PHE A 155 22.64 -5.56 -10.17
CA PHE A 155 22.19 -6.72 -10.92
C PHE A 155 23.33 -7.73 -11.06
N TYR A 156 23.08 -8.95 -10.59
CA TYR A 156 24.02 -10.07 -10.58
C TYR A 156 23.66 -11.12 -11.61
N ARG A 157 24.68 -11.77 -12.14
CA ARG A 157 24.56 -12.85 -13.12
C ARG A 157 25.48 -14.02 -12.78
N SER A 158 24.96 -15.22 -12.95
CA SER A 158 25.68 -16.48 -13.03
C SER A 158 25.55 -17.05 -14.44
N ASP A 159 26.63 -17.63 -14.96
CA ASP A 159 26.67 -18.34 -16.25
C ASP A 159 27.02 -19.84 -16.05
N ASP A 160 27.01 -20.33 -14.81
CA ASP A 160 27.42 -21.69 -14.43
C ASP A 160 26.39 -22.36 -13.48
N GLY A 161 25.12 -21.99 -13.65
CA GLY A 161 24.00 -22.58 -12.91
C GLY A 161 23.94 -22.18 -11.44
N GLY A 162 24.57 -21.07 -11.05
CA GLY A 162 24.56 -20.52 -9.70
C GLY A 162 25.79 -20.84 -8.86
N ARG A 163 26.83 -21.48 -9.43
CA ARG A 163 28.08 -21.78 -8.70
C ARG A 163 28.86 -20.52 -8.41
N SER A 164 29.00 -19.65 -9.40
CA SER A 164 29.62 -18.34 -9.28
C SER A 164 28.80 -17.23 -9.92
N TRP A 165 28.92 -16.05 -9.33
CA TRP A 165 28.13 -14.87 -9.62
C TRP A 165 29.05 -13.65 -9.73
N ARG A 166 28.63 -12.68 -10.52
CA ARG A 166 29.26 -11.35 -10.58
C ARG A 166 28.20 -10.27 -10.72
N ALA A 167 28.45 -9.11 -10.12
CA ALA A 167 27.68 -7.92 -10.43
C ALA A 167 28.00 -7.51 -11.88
N VAL A 168 26.98 -7.39 -12.72
CA VAL A 168 27.11 -7.00 -14.13
C VAL A 168 26.63 -5.57 -14.38
N ASN A 169 25.74 -5.04 -13.52
CA ASN A 169 25.25 -3.67 -13.63
C ASN A 169 24.98 -3.03 -12.25
N ARG A 170 25.10 -1.70 -12.21
CA ARG A 170 24.78 -0.85 -11.04
C ARG A 170 24.05 0.44 -11.43
N ASP A 171 23.56 0.53 -12.68
CA ASP A 171 22.77 1.67 -13.13
C ASP A 171 21.50 1.81 -12.28
N HIS A 172 21.27 3.02 -11.79
CA HIS A 172 20.18 3.32 -10.87
C HIS A 172 18.80 3.00 -11.45
N ASP A 173 18.60 3.15 -12.76
CA ASP A 173 17.30 2.93 -13.39
C ASP A 173 16.88 1.45 -13.36
N LEU A 174 17.82 0.50 -13.18
CA LEU A 174 17.50 -0.92 -13.07
C LEU A 174 16.94 -1.28 -11.69
N LEU A 175 17.17 -0.43 -10.69
CA LEU A 175 16.90 -0.72 -9.28
C LEU A 175 16.65 0.56 -8.48
N GLU A 176 15.75 1.39 -8.98
CA GLU A 176 15.27 2.59 -8.29
C GLU A 176 14.38 2.18 -7.11
N ARG A 177 14.55 2.83 -5.95
CA ARG A 177 13.75 2.58 -4.72
C ARG A 177 13.56 1.06 -4.41
N PRO A 178 14.66 0.30 -4.25
CA PRO A 178 14.68 -1.17 -4.35
C PRO A 178 13.71 -1.92 -3.42
N GLN A 179 13.56 -1.47 -2.18
CA GLN A 179 12.61 -2.03 -1.22
C GLN A 179 11.17 -2.03 -1.75
N TYR A 180 10.84 -1.06 -2.61
CA TYR A 180 9.57 -0.91 -3.29
C TYR A 180 9.59 -1.69 -4.62
N TYR A 181 10.53 -1.39 -5.53
CA TYR A 181 10.70 -2.06 -6.82
C TYR A 181 11.92 -2.98 -6.84
N THR A 182 11.70 -4.29 -6.86
CA THR A 182 12.77 -5.26 -7.17
C THR A 182 12.14 -6.43 -7.91
N ARG A 183 12.09 -6.31 -9.24
CA ARG A 183 11.53 -7.34 -10.12
C ARG A 183 12.02 -7.16 -11.56
N PHE A 184 12.16 -8.28 -12.26
CA PHE A 184 12.52 -8.30 -13.68
C PHE A 184 11.97 -9.57 -14.34
N GLY A 185 11.94 -9.56 -15.66
CA GLY A 185 11.55 -10.67 -16.52
C GLY A 185 12.69 -11.02 -17.48
N VAL A 186 12.94 -12.32 -17.65
CA VAL A 186 13.93 -12.84 -18.61
C VAL A 186 13.18 -13.32 -19.84
N ASN A 187 13.60 -12.89 -21.02
CA ASN A 187 12.98 -13.31 -22.27
C ASN A 187 13.15 -14.84 -22.46
N PRO A 188 12.07 -15.58 -22.78
CA PRO A 188 12.11 -17.05 -22.84
C PRO A 188 12.89 -17.59 -24.05
N ALA A 189 13.09 -16.80 -25.10
CA ALA A 189 13.86 -17.20 -26.30
C ALA A 189 15.32 -16.76 -26.26
N ASN A 190 15.67 -15.76 -25.43
CA ASN A 190 17.04 -15.28 -25.28
C ASN A 190 17.32 -14.82 -23.85
N ALA A 191 18.08 -15.61 -23.08
CA ALA A 191 18.46 -15.27 -21.71
C ALA A 191 19.24 -13.95 -21.55
N ASP A 192 19.89 -13.44 -22.59
CA ASP A 192 20.58 -12.14 -22.53
C ASP A 192 19.60 -10.94 -22.56
N ASN A 193 18.35 -11.15 -22.98
CA ASN A 193 17.33 -10.12 -23.01
C ASN A 193 16.56 -10.10 -21.68
N VAL A 194 16.73 -9.04 -20.89
CA VAL A 194 16.10 -8.89 -19.57
C VAL A 194 15.43 -7.53 -19.47
N TYR A 195 14.19 -7.49 -18.94
CA TYR A 195 13.44 -6.27 -18.68
C TYR A 195 13.18 -6.10 -17.19
N PHE A 196 13.40 -4.87 -16.70
CA PHE A 196 13.28 -4.48 -15.31
C PHE A 196 12.02 -3.62 -15.15
N VAL A 197 11.28 -3.86 -14.08
CA VAL A 197 10.10 -3.08 -13.72
C VAL A 197 10.37 -2.29 -12.45
N GLY A 198 9.95 -1.03 -12.47
CA GLY A 198 10.02 -0.10 -11.35
C GLY A 198 9.41 1.23 -11.75
N VAL A 199 9.91 2.35 -11.21
CA VAL A 199 9.52 3.70 -11.65
C VAL A 199 9.61 3.84 -13.18
N ARG A 200 10.62 3.22 -13.80
CA ARG A 200 10.81 3.16 -15.25
C ARG A 200 10.79 1.72 -15.75
N PHE A 201 10.29 1.52 -16.96
CA PHE A 201 10.51 0.28 -17.70
C PHE A 201 11.84 0.36 -18.46
N VAL A 202 12.81 -0.45 -18.06
CA VAL A 202 14.15 -0.48 -18.69
C VAL A 202 14.56 -1.91 -19.02
N GLY A 203 15.64 -2.06 -19.79
CA GLY A 203 16.06 -3.36 -20.28
C GLY A 203 17.53 -3.48 -20.58
N THR A 204 17.93 -4.67 -20.99
CA THR A 204 19.27 -5.03 -21.47
C THR A 204 19.14 -6.13 -22.52
N LEU A 205 20.09 -6.18 -23.46
CA LEU A 205 20.17 -7.19 -24.53
C LEU A 205 21.47 -8.01 -24.49
N ASP A 206 22.33 -7.77 -23.49
CA ASP A 206 23.64 -8.41 -23.32
C ASP A 206 23.78 -9.08 -21.94
N GLY A 207 22.64 -9.46 -21.37
CA GLY A 207 22.51 -10.11 -20.09
C GLY A 207 22.93 -9.20 -18.94
N GLY A 208 22.64 -7.90 -19.03
CA GLY A 208 22.84 -6.92 -17.96
C GLY A 208 24.16 -6.16 -18.01
N LEU A 209 25.00 -6.31 -19.03
CA LEU A 209 26.25 -5.54 -19.10
C LEU A 209 25.99 -4.07 -19.44
N THR A 210 25.03 -3.80 -20.32
CA THR A 210 24.62 -2.43 -20.67
C THR A 210 23.11 -2.23 -20.55
N LYS A 211 22.70 -1.02 -20.15
CA LYS A 211 21.31 -0.58 -20.20
C LYS A 211 20.93 -0.28 -21.64
N MET A 212 19.79 -0.79 -22.06
CA MET A 212 19.23 -0.52 -23.38
C MET A 212 18.97 0.99 -23.53
N PRO A 213 19.42 1.63 -24.63
CA PRO A 213 19.25 3.08 -24.80
C PRO A 213 17.79 3.49 -25.05
N ASN A 214 17.00 2.62 -25.69
CA ASN A 214 15.60 2.89 -26.05
C ASN A 214 14.70 1.69 -25.66
N PRO A 215 14.37 1.53 -24.37
CA PRO A 215 13.47 0.47 -23.93
C PRO A 215 12.03 0.67 -24.44
N PRO A 216 11.22 -0.41 -24.50
CA PRO A 216 9.79 -0.31 -24.73
C PRO A 216 9.12 0.72 -23.80
N ARG A 217 8.06 1.38 -24.27
CA ARG A 217 7.31 2.35 -23.46
C ARG A 217 6.12 1.66 -22.78
N ALA A 218 6.39 0.97 -21.67
CA ALA A 218 5.40 0.15 -20.98
C ALA A 218 4.68 0.84 -19.81
N GLY A 219 5.01 2.11 -19.52
CA GLY A 219 4.51 2.85 -18.36
C GLY A 219 5.62 3.14 -17.34
N GLY A 220 5.20 3.48 -16.12
CA GLY A 220 6.02 3.66 -14.93
C GLY A 220 5.27 3.13 -13.71
N ASP A 221 5.95 3.08 -12.56
CA ASP A 221 5.42 2.47 -11.33
C ASP A 221 5.03 0.99 -11.50
N LEU A 222 5.91 0.25 -12.18
CA LEU A 222 5.66 -1.13 -12.57
C LEU A 222 6.13 -2.10 -11.47
N HIS A 223 5.23 -2.97 -11.02
CA HIS A 223 5.43 -3.86 -9.88
C HIS A 223 5.70 -5.31 -10.27
N ASP A 224 5.18 -5.77 -11.41
CA ASP A 224 5.46 -7.12 -11.91
C ASP A 224 5.50 -7.20 -13.44
N ILE A 225 6.17 -8.25 -13.91
CA ILE A 225 6.25 -8.63 -15.32
C ILE A 225 6.02 -10.14 -15.43
N TRP A 226 5.11 -10.50 -16.32
CA TRP A 226 4.85 -11.88 -16.72
C TRP A 226 5.21 -12.06 -18.19
N TRP A 227 5.84 -13.18 -18.53
CA TRP A 227 6.22 -13.49 -19.90
C TRP A 227 5.60 -14.81 -20.34
N ASP A 228 5.04 -14.85 -21.54
CA ASP A 228 4.60 -16.12 -22.11
C ASP A 228 5.81 -16.99 -22.46
N THR A 229 5.90 -18.15 -21.81
CA THR A 229 6.94 -19.14 -22.03
C THR A 229 7.03 -19.71 -23.45
N ARG A 230 5.99 -19.53 -24.29
CA ARG A 230 5.90 -20.06 -25.66
C ARG A 230 6.11 -19.00 -26.74
N ASP A 231 6.04 -17.73 -26.37
CA ASP A 231 6.09 -16.61 -27.29
C ASP A 231 6.85 -15.45 -26.66
N ALA A 232 8.07 -15.22 -27.14
CA ALA A 232 8.96 -14.20 -26.62
C ALA A 232 8.47 -12.78 -26.90
N ASP A 233 7.56 -12.57 -27.86
CA ASP A 233 7.00 -11.25 -28.16
C ASP A 233 5.76 -10.94 -27.31
N ARG A 234 5.25 -11.92 -26.56
CA ARG A 234 4.09 -11.79 -25.69
C ARG A 234 4.46 -11.70 -24.21
N PHE A 235 4.29 -10.53 -23.63
CA PHE A 235 4.45 -10.30 -22.19
C PHE A 235 3.48 -9.26 -21.65
N MET A 236 3.36 -9.23 -20.33
CA MET A 236 2.50 -8.31 -19.59
C MET A 236 3.30 -7.63 -18.50
N VAL A 237 2.98 -6.37 -18.25
CA VAL A 237 3.49 -5.62 -17.09
C VAL A 237 2.32 -5.08 -16.28
N GLY A 238 2.45 -5.10 -14.97
CA GLY A 238 1.47 -4.53 -14.04
C GLY A 238 2.00 -3.26 -13.39
N ASP A 239 1.19 -2.21 -13.37
CA ASP A 239 1.38 -0.97 -12.60
C ASP A 239 0.14 -0.67 -11.76
N ASP A 240 0.19 0.39 -10.97
CA ASP A 240 -0.92 0.83 -10.10
C ASP A 240 -2.21 1.18 -10.86
N GLY A 241 -2.10 1.41 -12.18
CA GLY A 241 -3.23 1.70 -13.06
C GLY A 241 -3.85 0.48 -13.75
N GLY A 242 -3.22 -0.70 -13.66
CA GLY A 242 -3.70 -1.93 -14.26
C GLY A 242 -2.61 -2.74 -14.98
N ILE A 243 -2.92 -3.23 -16.18
CA ILE A 243 -2.04 -4.15 -16.91
C ILE A 243 -1.78 -3.62 -18.32
N GLY A 244 -0.51 -3.59 -18.73
CA GLY A 244 -0.10 -3.43 -20.12
C GLY A 244 0.23 -4.78 -20.75
N ILE A 245 -0.41 -5.13 -21.87
CA ILE A 245 -0.15 -6.39 -22.61
C ILE A 245 0.45 -6.06 -23.97
N THR A 246 1.55 -6.72 -24.32
CA THR A 246 2.11 -6.68 -25.67
C THR A 246 2.11 -8.08 -26.30
N ILE A 247 2.03 -8.12 -27.62
CA ILE A 247 2.13 -9.31 -28.47
C ILE A 247 3.15 -9.11 -29.61
N ASP A 248 3.91 -8.01 -29.57
CA ASP A 248 4.82 -7.58 -30.64
C ASP A 248 6.22 -7.21 -30.13
N GLY A 249 6.59 -7.74 -28.96
CA GLY A 249 7.89 -7.52 -28.35
C GLY A 249 8.04 -6.16 -27.65
N GLY A 250 6.93 -5.52 -27.29
CA GLY A 250 6.90 -4.23 -26.61
C GLY A 250 6.92 -3.02 -27.55
N LYS A 251 6.67 -3.20 -28.85
CA LYS A 251 6.52 -2.06 -29.78
C LYS A 251 5.22 -1.31 -29.47
N SER A 252 4.18 -2.02 -29.04
CA SER A 252 2.93 -1.46 -28.57
C SER A 252 2.40 -2.23 -27.35
N PHE A 253 1.59 -1.54 -26.53
CA PHE A 253 0.91 -2.13 -25.38
C PHE A 253 -0.59 -1.83 -25.44
N THR A 254 -1.40 -2.86 -25.29
CA THR A 254 -2.83 -2.74 -24.98
C THR A 254 -2.98 -2.56 -23.47
N ARG A 255 -3.60 -1.46 -23.04
CA ARG A 255 -3.85 -1.19 -21.62
C ARG A 255 -5.20 -1.75 -21.18
N ILE A 256 -5.17 -2.51 -20.10
CA ILE A 256 -6.35 -3.05 -19.40
C ILE A 256 -6.46 -2.34 -18.07
N ALA A 257 -7.49 -1.51 -17.93
CA ALA A 257 -7.83 -0.87 -16.66
C ALA A 257 -8.56 -1.89 -15.77
N LEU A 258 -8.03 -2.12 -14.58
CA LEU A 258 -8.65 -2.98 -13.58
C LEU A 258 -9.48 -2.13 -12.61
N PRO A 259 -10.60 -2.64 -12.06
CA PRO A 259 -11.38 -1.94 -11.05
C PRO A 259 -10.75 -2.09 -9.65
N ASN A 260 -9.45 -1.82 -9.52
CA ASN A 260 -8.63 -2.09 -8.33
C ASN A 260 -8.12 -0.82 -7.63
N ALA A 261 -8.94 0.23 -7.58
CA ALA A 261 -8.54 1.51 -6.98
C ALA A 261 -8.31 1.41 -5.47
N GLN A 262 -7.13 1.84 -5.01
CA GLN A 262 -6.88 2.14 -3.60
C GLN A 262 -7.30 3.59 -3.32
N MET A 263 -8.37 3.74 -2.56
CA MET A 263 -8.90 5.03 -2.13
C MET A 263 -8.44 5.34 -0.69
N TYR A 264 -7.98 6.56 -0.43
CA TYR A 264 -7.52 6.95 0.91
C TYR A 264 -8.66 7.42 1.81
N HIS A 265 -9.32 8.52 1.41
CA HIS A 265 -10.43 9.12 2.14
C HIS A 265 -11.54 9.50 1.17
N VAL A 266 -12.79 9.46 1.67
CA VAL A 266 -13.98 9.80 0.88
C VAL A 266 -14.78 10.88 1.58
N ALA A 267 -15.16 11.91 0.83
CA ALA A 267 -16.07 12.96 1.25
C ALA A 267 -17.24 13.10 0.26
N THR A 268 -18.31 13.75 0.69
CA THR A 268 -19.52 13.97 -0.10
C THR A 268 -19.90 15.43 -0.16
N ASP A 269 -20.45 15.89 -1.28
CA ASP A 269 -21.18 17.16 -1.32
C ASP A 269 -22.65 17.00 -0.91
N THR A 270 -23.42 18.09 -0.96
CA THR A 270 -24.83 18.17 -0.56
C THR A 270 -25.81 18.10 -1.73
N LYS A 271 -25.34 17.78 -2.96
CA LYS A 271 -26.21 17.70 -4.14
C LYS A 271 -27.11 16.46 -4.06
N ILE A 272 -28.16 16.41 -4.87
CA ILE A 272 -29.03 15.23 -5.01
C ILE A 272 -29.17 14.89 -6.51
N PRO A 273 -28.60 13.75 -6.98
CA PRO A 273 -27.69 12.86 -6.25
C PRO A 273 -26.38 13.58 -5.84
N TYR A 274 -25.80 13.20 -4.71
CA TYR A 274 -24.56 13.79 -4.20
C TYR A 274 -23.36 13.30 -5.03
N ASN A 275 -22.26 14.04 -5.00
CA ASN A 275 -20.97 13.58 -5.53
C ASN A 275 -20.08 13.05 -4.42
N LEU A 276 -19.23 12.09 -4.79
CA LEU A 276 -18.16 11.51 -4.00
C LEU A 276 -16.83 12.14 -4.44
N TYR A 277 -15.97 12.41 -3.46
CA TYR A 277 -14.64 12.98 -3.66
C TYR A 277 -13.64 12.14 -2.90
N GLY A 278 -12.47 11.88 -3.50
CA GLY A 278 -11.41 11.14 -2.83
C GLY A 278 -10.11 11.05 -3.63
N ASN A 279 -9.05 10.70 -2.92
CA ASN A 279 -7.71 10.52 -3.48
C ASN A 279 -7.51 9.05 -3.87
N ARG A 280 -6.92 8.83 -5.03
CA ARG A 280 -6.62 7.50 -5.58
C ARG A 280 -5.12 7.36 -5.74
N GLN A 281 -4.55 6.27 -5.21
CA GLN A 281 -3.14 5.91 -5.40
C GLN A 281 -2.72 6.05 -6.88
N ASP A 282 -1.53 6.61 -7.12
CA ASP A 282 -0.94 6.87 -8.44
C ASP A 282 -1.93 7.55 -9.41
N GLY A 283 -2.73 8.46 -8.89
CA GLY A 283 -3.73 9.24 -9.62
C GLY A 283 -3.90 10.64 -9.05
N TYR A 284 -4.85 11.40 -9.58
CA TYR A 284 -5.27 12.65 -8.95
C TYR A 284 -6.32 12.40 -7.87
N SER A 285 -6.69 13.43 -7.11
CA SER A 285 -7.98 13.43 -6.44
C SER A 285 -9.08 13.46 -7.50
N TYR A 286 -10.13 12.66 -7.32
CA TYR A 286 -11.27 12.61 -8.23
C TYR A 286 -12.57 13.01 -7.54
N GLY A 287 -13.46 13.64 -8.30
CA GLY A 287 -14.85 13.91 -7.92
C GLY A 287 -15.81 13.39 -8.98
N GLY A 288 -16.90 12.74 -8.56
CA GLY A 288 -17.90 12.19 -9.47
C GLY A 288 -19.21 11.81 -8.77
N PRO A 289 -20.29 11.54 -9.54
CA PRO A 289 -21.61 11.32 -8.98
C PRO A 289 -21.72 9.98 -8.23
N SER A 290 -22.42 9.97 -7.09
CA SER A 290 -22.75 8.77 -6.32
C SER A 290 -23.62 7.76 -7.08
N ASN A 291 -24.39 8.26 -8.05
CA ASN A 291 -25.20 7.44 -8.95
C ASN A 291 -25.34 8.16 -10.30
N SER A 292 -25.40 7.39 -11.39
CA SER A 292 -25.66 7.93 -12.73
C SER A 292 -26.89 7.26 -13.37
N ARG A 293 -27.71 8.05 -14.08
CA ARG A 293 -28.85 7.54 -14.86
C ARG A 293 -28.44 7.02 -16.25
N GLY A 294 -27.14 7.03 -16.57
CA GLY A 294 -26.56 6.61 -17.84
C GLY A 294 -25.52 5.50 -17.66
N SER A 295 -24.70 5.25 -18.69
CA SER A 295 -23.54 4.35 -18.56
C SER A 295 -22.67 4.79 -17.38
N ARG A 296 -22.30 3.86 -16.49
CA ARG A 296 -21.37 4.07 -15.37
C ARG A 296 -19.93 4.15 -15.87
N SER A 297 -19.70 4.95 -16.91
CA SER A 297 -18.37 5.14 -17.50
C SER A 297 -17.49 5.90 -16.51
N ILE A 298 -16.23 5.48 -16.37
CA ILE A 298 -15.22 6.21 -15.61
C ILE A 298 -15.08 7.68 -16.05
N GLY A 299 -15.47 8.01 -17.29
CA GLY A 299 -15.41 9.36 -17.84
C GLY A 299 -16.35 10.39 -17.18
N VAL A 300 -17.23 9.98 -16.26
CA VAL A 300 -18.03 10.92 -15.45
C VAL A 300 -17.27 11.47 -14.24
N TRP A 301 -16.14 10.87 -13.89
CA TRP A 301 -15.26 11.34 -12.83
C TRP A 301 -14.22 12.30 -13.39
N SER A 302 -13.91 13.36 -12.64
CA SER A 302 -12.94 14.38 -13.05
C SER A 302 -11.98 14.72 -11.92
N ALA A 303 -10.76 15.12 -12.29
CA ALA A 303 -9.76 15.54 -11.31
C ALA A 303 -10.21 16.81 -10.57
N VAL A 304 -9.90 16.89 -9.27
CA VAL A 304 -10.29 18.00 -8.37
C VAL A 304 -9.10 18.60 -7.60
N GLY A 305 -7.94 18.67 -8.25
CA GLY A 305 -6.69 19.14 -7.62
C GLY A 305 -6.04 18.10 -6.70
N GLY A 306 -5.02 18.51 -5.97
CA GLY A 306 -4.20 17.65 -5.12
C GLY A 306 -3.52 16.54 -5.92
N CYS A 307 -3.21 15.43 -5.24
CA CYS A 307 -2.59 14.27 -5.88
C CYS A 307 -3.16 12.94 -5.35
N GLU A 308 -2.38 11.87 -5.44
CA GLU A 308 -2.76 10.49 -5.18
C GLU A 308 -3.17 10.19 -3.74
N SER A 309 -2.74 11.03 -2.79
CA SER A 309 -2.88 10.78 -1.36
C SER A 309 -3.57 11.93 -0.63
N GLY A 310 -4.08 11.65 0.57
CA GLY A 310 -4.70 12.64 1.43
C GLY A 310 -6.21 12.71 1.30
N TRP A 311 -6.74 13.92 1.44
CA TRP A 311 -8.17 14.21 1.53
C TRP A 311 -8.62 15.13 0.38
N ALA A 312 -9.77 14.83 -0.22
CA ALA A 312 -10.46 15.72 -1.16
C ALA A 312 -11.81 16.12 -0.56
N VAL A 313 -11.87 17.29 0.07
CA VAL A 313 -13.01 17.73 0.87
C VAL A 313 -13.75 18.85 0.12
N PRO A 314 -14.97 18.60 -0.40
CA PRO A 314 -15.76 19.65 -1.04
C PRO A 314 -16.30 20.63 0.00
N ASP A 315 -16.29 21.92 -0.33
CA ASP A 315 -17.06 22.92 0.40
C ASP A 315 -18.56 22.72 0.10
N THR A 316 -19.32 22.39 1.14
CA THR A 316 -20.73 22.05 1.03
C THR A 316 -21.66 23.27 1.00
N ILE A 317 -21.12 24.48 1.23
CA ILE A 317 -21.85 25.74 1.24
C ILE A 317 -21.73 26.44 -0.13
N ASP A 318 -20.52 26.57 -0.67
CA ASP A 318 -20.34 27.23 -1.97
C ASP A 318 -20.56 26.28 -3.16
N GLY A 319 -20.45 24.96 -2.95
CA GLY A 319 -20.66 23.93 -3.96
C GLY A 319 -19.70 23.99 -5.16
N ARG A 320 -18.61 24.76 -5.03
CA ARG A 320 -17.64 25.10 -6.08
C ARG A 320 -16.19 24.79 -5.66
N THR A 321 -15.86 24.93 -4.38
CA THR A 321 -14.50 24.74 -3.87
C THR A 321 -14.28 23.29 -3.45
N VAL A 322 -13.11 22.72 -3.77
CA VAL A 322 -12.62 21.48 -3.17
C VAL A 322 -11.24 21.74 -2.58
N TRP A 323 -11.02 21.29 -1.35
CA TRP A 323 -9.70 21.27 -0.71
C TRP A 323 -9.09 19.90 -0.89
N SER A 324 -7.99 19.82 -1.64
CA SER A 324 -7.40 18.55 -2.06
C SER A 324 -5.95 18.48 -1.60
N GLY A 325 -5.64 17.47 -0.78
CA GLY A 325 -4.31 17.20 -0.25
C GLY A 325 -3.41 16.44 -1.24
N CYS A 326 -2.15 16.36 -0.86
CA CYS A 326 -1.11 15.54 -1.46
C CYS A 326 -0.10 15.14 -0.39
N TYR A 327 0.75 14.15 -0.67
CA TYR A 327 1.95 13.93 0.13
C TYR A 327 2.86 15.17 0.05
N ASP A 328 3.94 15.18 0.84
CA ASP A 328 4.87 16.33 0.90
C ASP A 328 4.21 17.65 1.37
N ALA A 329 3.15 17.52 2.19
CA ALA A 329 2.34 18.64 2.70
C ALA A 329 1.53 19.41 1.63
N GLY A 330 1.54 18.97 0.37
CA GLY A 330 0.84 19.66 -0.70
C GLY A 330 -0.66 19.82 -0.42
N LEU A 331 -1.19 21.03 -0.67
CA LEU A 331 -2.58 21.35 -0.43
C LEU A 331 -3.07 22.34 -1.48
N GLU A 332 -4.11 21.96 -2.20
CA GLU A 332 -4.71 22.81 -3.21
C GLU A 332 -6.14 23.19 -2.86
N ARG A 333 -6.48 24.45 -3.14
CA ARG A 333 -7.87 24.89 -3.27
C ARG A 333 -8.24 24.84 -4.75
N PHE A 334 -9.06 23.87 -5.12
CA PHE A 334 -9.52 23.65 -6.48
C PHE A 334 -10.91 24.24 -6.72
N ASP A 335 -11.09 24.80 -7.90
CA ASP A 335 -12.34 25.41 -8.34
C ASP A 335 -13.05 24.52 -9.37
N LEU A 336 -14.20 23.96 -8.99
CA LEU A 336 -14.95 23.04 -9.85
C LEU A 336 -15.48 23.70 -11.13
N GLN A 337 -15.64 25.03 -11.15
CA GLN A 337 -16.15 25.77 -12.30
C GLN A 337 -15.03 26.16 -13.26
N THR A 338 -13.96 26.77 -12.76
CA THR A 338 -12.84 27.23 -13.61
C THR A 338 -11.81 26.16 -13.88
N LYS A 339 -11.84 25.06 -13.11
CA LYS A 339 -10.84 23.98 -13.09
C LYS A 339 -9.44 24.45 -12.72
N MET A 340 -9.34 25.60 -12.04
CA MET A 340 -8.07 26.13 -11.56
C MET A 340 -7.77 25.59 -10.16
N ALA A 341 -6.53 25.14 -9.97
CA ALA A 341 -5.96 24.81 -8.68
C ALA A 341 -5.10 25.98 -8.17
N ARG A 342 -5.08 26.18 -6.85
CA ARG A 342 -4.14 27.09 -6.19
C ARG A 342 -3.52 26.39 -5.00
N ALA A 343 -2.19 26.27 -5.00
CA ALA A 343 -1.39 25.84 -3.86
C ALA A 343 -1.62 26.79 -2.66
N VAL A 344 -1.89 26.22 -1.50
CA VAL A 344 -2.27 26.93 -0.27
C VAL A 344 -1.72 26.24 0.99
N GLU A 345 -0.76 25.33 0.85
CA GLU A 345 -0.16 24.57 1.94
C GLU A 345 0.54 25.45 2.99
N PRO A 346 0.54 25.03 4.28
CA PRO A 346 1.51 25.52 5.24
C PRO A 346 2.93 25.08 4.84
N TRP A 347 3.94 25.91 5.13
CA TRP A 347 5.36 25.60 4.89
C TRP A 347 5.76 24.19 5.39
N PRO A 348 6.78 23.51 4.82
CA PRO A 348 7.52 23.86 3.60
C PRO A 348 6.76 23.48 2.32
N GLU A 349 7.16 24.08 1.21
CA GLU A 349 6.65 23.75 -0.13
C GLU A 349 7.20 22.39 -0.64
N ALA A 350 8.35 21.95 -0.12
CA ALA A 350 8.90 20.63 -0.39
C ALA A 350 9.77 20.15 0.79
N GLY A 351 9.60 18.88 1.18
CA GLY A 351 10.35 18.22 2.25
C GLY A 351 10.68 16.75 1.98
N TYR A 352 10.34 16.21 0.81
CA TYR A 352 10.68 14.84 0.40
C TYR A 352 12.19 14.56 0.56
N GLY A 353 12.53 13.36 1.05
CA GLY A 353 13.92 12.98 1.32
C GLY A 353 14.48 13.48 2.66
N VAL A 354 13.89 14.51 3.29
CA VAL A 354 14.34 15.07 4.57
C VAL A 354 13.88 14.20 5.73
N ALA A 355 14.74 14.01 6.73
CA ALA A 355 14.36 13.28 7.94
C ALA A 355 13.31 14.06 8.75
N PRO A 356 12.34 13.40 9.39
CA PRO A 356 11.26 14.08 10.10
C PRO A 356 11.73 15.07 11.17
N LYS A 357 12.83 14.75 11.88
CA LYS A 357 13.41 15.61 12.93
C LYS A 357 13.93 16.96 12.40
N ASP A 358 14.26 17.03 11.12
CA ASP A 358 14.84 18.21 10.48
C ASP A 358 13.76 19.10 9.83
N LEU A 359 12.49 18.67 9.87
CA LEU A 359 11.34 19.43 9.38
C LEU A 359 10.75 20.31 10.50
N LYS A 360 10.51 21.60 10.18
CA LYS A 360 9.78 22.52 11.08
C LYS A 360 8.36 22.04 11.35
N TYR A 361 7.66 21.67 10.28
CA TYR A 361 6.32 21.09 10.32
C TYR A 361 6.38 19.72 9.69
N ARG A 362 5.95 18.72 10.46
CA ARG A 362 5.93 17.32 10.03
C ARG A 362 4.50 16.98 9.62
N PHE A 363 4.34 16.57 8.38
CA PHE A 363 3.06 16.10 7.84
C PHE A 363 3.12 14.59 7.61
N GLN A 364 1.96 13.96 7.60
CA GLN A 364 1.80 12.57 7.19
C GLN A 364 1.44 12.53 5.69
N TRP A 365 1.71 11.40 5.01
CA TRP A 365 1.28 11.11 3.63
C TRP A 365 -0.18 11.48 3.31
N THR A 366 -1.07 11.37 4.30
CA THR A 366 -2.50 11.69 4.25
C THR A 366 -2.92 12.61 5.40
N PHE A 367 -2.24 13.72 5.58
CA PHE A 367 -2.54 14.66 6.66
C PHE A 367 -4.02 15.14 6.65
N PRO A 368 -4.66 15.34 7.82
CA PRO A 368 -6.09 15.61 7.89
C PRO A 368 -6.45 17.03 7.44
N ILE A 369 -7.58 17.16 6.72
CA ILE A 369 -8.19 18.42 6.29
C ILE A 369 -9.64 18.47 6.79
N HIS A 370 -10.05 19.56 7.42
CA HIS A 370 -11.42 19.73 7.93
C HIS A 370 -11.94 21.15 7.65
N ILE A 371 -13.10 21.25 6.99
CA ILE A 371 -13.83 22.52 6.81
C ILE A 371 -14.80 22.67 7.98
N SER A 372 -14.79 23.82 8.65
CA SER A 372 -15.66 24.09 9.79
C SER A 372 -17.14 23.99 9.41
N ALA A 373 -17.93 23.31 10.24
CA ALA A 373 -19.37 23.23 10.10
C ALA A 373 -20.08 24.56 10.44
N HIS A 374 -19.40 25.48 11.12
CA HIS A 374 -19.96 26.75 11.61
C HIS A 374 -19.55 27.96 10.78
N ASP A 375 -18.50 27.83 9.98
CA ASP A 375 -18.00 28.88 9.08
C ASP A 375 -17.15 28.26 7.97
N HIS A 376 -17.69 28.16 6.75
CA HIS A 376 -16.99 27.50 5.64
C HIS A 376 -15.70 28.19 5.18
N HIS A 377 -15.45 29.44 5.61
CA HIS A 377 -14.15 30.09 5.38
C HIS A 377 -13.07 29.58 6.33
N THR A 378 -13.45 28.94 7.43
CA THR A 378 -12.56 28.34 8.40
C THR A 378 -12.20 26.92 7.99
N VAL A 379 -10.90 26.68 7.75
CA VAL A 379 -10.37 25.34 7.41
C VAL A 379 -9.20 25.01 8.33
N TYR A 380 -9.15 23.75 8.78
CA TYR A 380 -8.11 23.18 9.62
C TYR A 380 -7.30 22.15 8.86
N VAL A 381 -5.98 22.16 9.03
CA VAL A 381 -5.10 21.09 8.55
C VAL A 381 -4.12 20.65 9.65
N GLY A 382 -3.71 19.38 9.61
CA GLY A 382 -2.87 18.79 10.66
C GLY A 382 -1.43 18.52 10.25
N SER A 383 -0.47 19.17 10.90
CA SER A 383 0.92 18.67 11.00
C SER A 383 1.06 17.96 12.35
N GLN A 384 2.18 18.08 13.07
CA GLN A 384 2.19 17.92 14.53
C GLN A 384 1.34 18.97 15.29
N TYR A 385 0.89 20.02 14.59
CA TYR A 385 0.01 21.09 15.09
C TYR A 385 -1.30 21.15 14.30
N VAL A 386 -2.31 21.80 14.89
CA VAL A 386 -3.50 22.26 14.16
C VAL A 386 -3.24 23.64 13.57
N HIS A 387 -3.25 23.72 12.24
CA HIS A 387 -3.18 24.96 11.47
C HIS A 387 -4.59 25.39 11.09
N LYS A 388 -4.89 26.68 11.24
CA LYS A 388 -6.18 27.27 10.88
C LYS A 388 -6.00 28.36 9.84
N THR A 389 -6.82 28.35 8.81
CA THR A 389 -7.01 29.49 7.91
C THR A 389 -8.46 29.98 7.98
N THR A 390 -8.66 31.27 7.74
CA THR A 390 -9.99 31.91 7.58
C THR A 390 -10.07 32.74 6.29
N ASN A 391 -9.07 32.63 5.42
CA ASN A 391 -8.92 33.46 4.21
C ASN A 391 -8.62 32.61 2.97
N GLY A 392 -9.15 31.39 2.94
CA GLY A 392 -8.98 30.46 1.84
C GLY A 392 -7.54 29.96 1.66
N GLY A 393 -6.74 29.92 2.73
CA GLY A 393 -5.37 29.40 2.70
C GLY A 393 -4.33 30.41 2.23
N GLN A 394 -4.64 31.72 2.26
CA GLN A 394 -3.63 32.76 2.02
C GLN A 394 -2.65 32.89 3.19
N SER A 395 -3.10 32.57 4.40
CA SER A 395 -2.25 32.48 5.58
C SER A 395 -2.79 31.47 6.58
N TRP A 396 -1.90 30.95 7.41
CA TRP A 396 -2.18 29.94 8.43
C TRP A 396 -1.76 30.43 9.82
N THR A 397 -2.59 30.14 10.81
CA THR A 397 -2.33 30.40 12.22
C THR A 397 -2.28 29.07 12.97
N LEU A 398 -1.25 28.86 13.78
CA LEU A 398 -1.21 27.73 14.71
C LEU A 398 -2.19 27.97 15.85
N ILE A 399 -3.09 27.01 16.09
CA ILE A 399 -4.06 27.05 17.17
C ILE A 399 -3.89 25.89 18.15
N SER A 400 -2.72 25.26 18.17
CA SER A 400 -2.37 24.21 19.14
C SER A 400 -0.88 24.24 19.48
N PRO A 401 -0.47 23.66 20.62
CA PRO A 401 0.90 23.19 20.81
C PRO A 401 1.15 21.93 19.94
N ASP A 402 2.35 21.34 20.03
CA ASP A 402 2.61 20.04 19.42
C ASP A 402 1.73 19.01 20.15
N LEU A 403 0.80 18.41 19.42
CA LEU A 403 -0.18 17.46 19.97
C LEU A 403 0.32 16.02 19.89
N SER A 404 1.48 15.77 19.27
CA SER A 404 2.09 14.44 19.20
C SER A 404 2.93 14.12 20.44
N THR A 405 3.45 12.89 20.51
CA THR A 405 4.45 12.52 21.53
C THR A 405 5.77 13.29 21.36
N ASN A 406 6.02 13.82 20.15
CA ASN A 406 7.28 14.44 19.75
C ASN A 406 8.52 13.60 20.11
N ASP A 407 8.40 12.27 20.11
CA ASP A 407 9.52 11.36 20.38
C ASP A 407 10.56 11.45 19.25
N SER A 408 11.67 12.15 19.49
CA SER A 408 12.73 12.37 18.51
C SER A 408 13.43 11.09 18.06
N THR A 409 13.33 10.01 18.85
CA THR A 409 13.86 8.69 18.46
C THR A 409 13.03 8.05 17.34
N LYS A 410 11.81 8.55 17.10
CA LYS A 410 10.89 8.10 16.03
C LYS A 410 10.80 9.08 14.85
N GLN A 411 11.75 10.01 14.77
CA GLN A 411 11.81 11.06 13.75
C GLN A 411 13.06 10.94 12.87
N GLN A 412 13.59 9.71 12.73
CA GLN A 412 14.75 9.41 11.90
C GLN A 412 14.33 9.04 10.48
N SER A 413 15.29 8.94 9.57
CA SER A 413 15.02 8.43 8.22
C SER A 413 14.62 6.95 8.24
N SER A 414 13.71 6.56 7.35
CA SER A 414 13.27 5.17 7.15
C SER A 414 13.95 4.53 5.92
N GLY A 415 13.75 3.23 5.71
CA GLY A 415 14.06 2.53 4.45
C GLY A 415 15.11 1.41 4.55
N GLY A 416 15.91 1.37 5.61
CA GLY A 416 16.96 0.34 5.79
C GLY A 416 18.22 0.67 4.98
N PHE A 417 18.59 -0.19 4.02
CA PHE A 417 19.80 0.02 3.21
C PHE A 417 19.72 1.24 2.30
N VAL A 418 18.53 1.56 1.80
CA VAL A 418 18.26 2.74 0.96
C VAL A 418 17.19 3.57 1.66
N ILE A 419 17.46 4.87 1.81
CA ILE A 419 16.57 5.79 2.51
C ILE A 419 15.27 5.99 1.72
N ASP A 420 14.14 6.06 2.43
CA ASP A 420 12.80 6.19 1.83
C ASP A 420 11.91 7.20 2.59
N ASN A 421 12.35 8.46 2.66
CA ASN A 421 11.64 9.51 3.38
C ASN A 421 10.52 10.14 2.53
N LEU A 422 9.40 9.44 2.44
CA LEU A 422 8.18 9.90 1.77
C LEU A 422 7.03 10.19 2.74
N PHE A 423 7.29 10.64 3.98
CA PHE A 423 6.25 11.04 4.95
C PHE A 423 5.31 9.93 5.47
N VAL A 424 5.32 8.72 4.89
CA VAL A 424 4.50 7.58 5.33
C VAL A 424 4.87 7.19 6.76
N GLU A 425 6.17 7.14 7.07
CA GLU A 425 6.69 6.81 8.40
C GLU A 425 6.85 8.04 9.33
N ASN A 426 6.24 9.19 9.00
CA ASN A 426 6.18 10.33 9.92
C ASN A 426 5.12 10.08 11.00
N VAL A 427 5.50 9.51 12.14
CA VAL A 427 4.52 9.09 13.18
C VAL A 427 4.13 10.19 14.17
N THR A 428 5.01 11.14 14.47
CA THR A 428 4.77 12.17 15.52
C THR A 428 4.02 13.37 14.95
N VAL A 429 2.82 13.11 14.43
CA VAL A 429 1.96 14.03 13.66
C VAL A 429 0.48 13.76 13.90
N LEU A 430 -0.38 14.73 13.61
CA LEU A 430 -1.83 14.55 13.54
C LEU A 430 -2.22 13.67 12.35
N PHE A 431 -3.20 12.81 12.57
CA PHE A 431 -3.78 11.92 11.55
C PHE A 431 -5.28 12.16 11.36
N SER A 432 -5.97 12.69 12.37
CA SER A 432 -7.38 13.03 12.30
C SER A 432 -7.68 14.36 13.00
N ILE A 433 -8.57 15.17 12.41
CA ILE A 433 -9.11 16.42 12.98
C ILE A 433 -10.60 16.48 12.67
N ALA A 434 -11.42 16.81 13.66
CA ALA A 434 -12.85 17.02 13.46
C ALA A 434 -13.39 18.12 14.39
N GLU A 435 -14.12 19.09 13.84
CA GLU A 435 -14.93 20.02 14.62
C GLU A 435 -16.33 19.44 14.85
N SER A 436 -16.89 19.67 16.04
CA SER A 436 -18.28 19.28 16.32
C SER A 436 -19.23 20.06 15.40
N PRO A 437 -20.17 19.39 14.70
CA PRO A 437 -21.16 20.08 13.87
C PRO A 437 -22.23 20.82 14.71
N VAL A 438 -22.36 20.51 16.00
CA VAL A 438 -23.40 21.07 16.88
C VAL A 438 -22.88 22.05 17.92
N GLN A 439 -21.56 22.14 18.12
CA GLN A 439 -20.94 23.12 19.02
C GLN A 439 -19.73 23.76 18.35
N LYS A 440 -19.83 25.06 18.08
CA LYS A 440 -18.72 25.86 17.57
C LYS A 440 -17.51 25.80 18.51
N ASP A 441 -16.30 25.80 17.94
CA ASP A 441 -15.04 25.88 18.67
C ASP A 441 -14.72 24.63 19.53
N LEU A 442 -15.52 23.56 19.40
CA LEU A 442 -15.22 22.22 19.91
C LEU A 442 -14.51 21.41 18.83
N ILE A 443 -13.21 21.19 19.00
CA ILE A 443 -12.37 20.49 18.03
C ILE A 443 -11.70 19.30 18.71
N TRP A 444 -11.69 18.19 18.01
CA TRP A 444 -11.03 16.95 18.39
C TRP A 444 -9.85 16.72 17.44
N ALA A 445 -8.74 16.21 17.98
CA ALA A 445 -7.57 15.88 17.20
C ALA A 445 -6.96 14.55 17.67
N GLY A 446 -6.60 13.70 16.72
CA GLY A 446 -5.98 12.41 16.95
C GLY A 446 -4.65 12.30 16.20
N THR A 447 -3.65 11.67 16.82
CA THR A 447 -2.31 11.52 16.23
C THR A 447 -2.05 10.12 15.70
N MET A 448 -1.06 10.01 14.81
CA MET A 448 -0.58 8.72 14.32
C MET A 448 0.15 7.91 15.41
N ASP A 449 0.73 8.59 16.40
CA ASP A 449 1.38 7.99 17.57
C ASP A 449 0.46 7.73 18.77
N GLY A 450 -0.87 7.89 18.60
CA GLY A 450 -1.88 7.35 19.52
C GLY A 450 -2.33 8.27 20.65
N LEU A 451 -2.21 9.58 20.45
CA LEU A 451 -2.74 10.58 21.36
C LEU A 451 -4.06 11.14 20.84
N MET A 452 -4.99 11.35 21.78
CA MET A 452 -6.30 11.95 21.55
C MET A 452 -6.43 13.24 22.36
N HIS A 453 -6.85 14.32 21.69
CA HIS A 453 -6.95 15.65 22.26
C HIS A 453 -8.31 16.29 21.99
N VAL A 454 -8.74 17.16 22.89
CA VAL A 454 -9.94 17.97 22.72
C VAL A 454 -9.69 19.42 23.16
N THR A 455 -10.23 20.37 22.40
CA THR A 455 -10.37 21.78 22.77
C THR A 455 -11.85 22.15 22.71
N ARG A 456 -12.27 23.07 23.59
CA ARG A 456 -13.64 23.58 23.66
C ARG A 456 -13.71 25.11 23.52
N ASP A 457 -12.59 25.73 23.19
CA ASP A 457 -12.41 27.19 23.15
C ASP A 457 -11.67 27.67 21.89
N GLY A 458 -11.75 26.86 20.82
CA GLY A 458 -11.24 27.21 19.49
C GLY A 458 -9.72 27.06 19.40
N GLY A 459 -9.13 26.20 20.23
CA GLY A 459 -7.70 25.91 20.25
C GLY A 459 -6.87 26.74 21.23
N LYS A 460 -7.51 27.57 22.08
CA LYS A 460 -6.75 28.33 23.10
C LYS A 460 -6.20 27.39 24.16
N THR A 461 -6.97 26.38 24.54
CA THR A 461 -6.53 25.31 25.45
C THR A 461 -6.86 23.93 24.87
N TRP A 462 -5.93 23.00 25.00
CA TRP A 462 -6.07 21.62 24.56
C TRP A 462 -5.87 20.67 25.75
N THR A 463 -6.77 19.70 25.88
CA THR A 463 -6.69 18.64 26.91
C THR A 463 -6.32 17.34 26.23
N ASN A 464 -5.25 16.68 26.69
CA ASN A 464 -4.94 15.31 26.30
C ASN A 464 -5.85 14.36 27.09
N ILE A 465 -6.69 13.61 26.38
CA ILE A 465 -7.71 12.71 26.93
C ILE A 465 -7.38 11.22 26.68
N THR A 466 -6.18 10.93 26.18
CA THR A 466 -5.71 9.57 25.82
C THR A 466 -5.82 8.60 27.00
N ALA A 467 -5.48 9.05 28.22
CA ALA A 467 -5.51 8.22 29.42
C ALA A 467 -6.92 7.70 29.79
N ASN A 468 -7.97 8.31 29.23
CA ASN A 468 -9.35 7.93 29.48
C ASN A 468 -9.85 6.83 28.53
N MET A 469 -9.04 6.41 27.55
CA MET A 469 -9.39 5.38 26.56
C MET A 469 -8.95 3.99 27.04
N PRO A 470 -9.88 3.13 27.51
CA PRO A 470 -9.51 1.86 28.13
C PRO A 470 -8.89 0.89 27.11
N GLY A 471 -7.71 0.35 27.47
CA GLY A 471 -7.03 -0.67 26.67
C GLY A 471 -6.51 -0.17 25.31
N LEU A 472 -6.33 1.14 25.13
CA LEU A 472 -5.75 1.71 23.92
C LEU A 472 -4.30 1.23 23.75
N PRO A 473 -3.94 0.55 22.64
CA PRO A 473 -2.57 0.12 22.41
C PRO A 473 -1.64 1.31 22.24
N LYS A 474 -0.47 1.26 22.88
CA LYS A 474 0.55 2.30 22.71
C LYS A 474 1.04 2.28 21.26
N TRP A 475 1.13 3.45 20.61
CA TRP A 475 1.51 3.63 19.21
C TRP A 475 0.47 3.16 18.17
N SER A 476 -0.78 2.92 18.58
CA SER A 476 -1.88 2.83 17.61
C SER A 476 -2.19 4.18 16.99
N THR A 477 -2.69 4.22 15.77
CA THR A 477 -3.12 5.45 15.08
C THR A 477 -4.57 5.78 15.40
N ILE A 478 -4.86 7.03 15.78
CA ILE A 478 -6.25 7.53 15.86
C ILE A 478 -6.71 7.87 14.43
N THR A 479 -7.25 6.87 13.72
CA THR A 479 -7.52 6.93 12.28
C THR A 479 -8.73 7.77 11.92
N SER A 480 -9.76 7.80 12.78
CA SER A 480 -10.96 8.59 12.53
C SER A 480 -11.62 9.08 13.82
N ILE A 481 -12.18 10.28 13.75
CA ILE A 481 -12.99 10.88 14.82
C ILE A 481 -14.29 11.38 14.17
N GLU A 482 -15.42 10.92 14.69
CA GLU A 482 -16.77 11.34 14.27
C GLU A 482 -17.47 11.99 15.47
N PRO A 483 -17.42 13.32 15.61
CA PRO A 483 -18.27 14.04 16.55
C PRO A 483 -19.75 13.84 16.20
N SER A 484 -20.61 13.66 17.20
CA SER A 484 -22.02 13.42 16.95
C SER A 484 -22.70 14.63 16.30
N LYS A 485 -23.63 14.34 15.38
CA LYS A 485 -24.50 15.31 14.72
C LYS A 485 -25.64 15.77 15.63
N TYR A 486 -25.76 15.21 16.83
CA TYR A 486 -26.90 15.43 17.73
C TYR A 486 -26.50 15.91 19.13
N ASP A 487 -25.33 15.51 19.62
CA ASP A 487 -24.89 15.83 20.98
C ASP A 487 -23.44 16.31 21.02
N ALA A 488 -23.19 17.47 21.62
CA ALA A 488 -21.88 18.08 21.63
C ALA A 488 -20.84 17.29 22.46
N GLY A 489 -21.27 16.56 23.49
CA GLY A 489 -20.38 15.75 24.33
C GLY A 489 -19.98 14.41 23.69
N THR A 490 -20.64 14.03 22.60
CA THR A 490 -20.55 12.70 22.01
C THR A 490 -19.59 12.68 20.81
N ALA A 491 -18.71 11.69 20.78
CA ALA A 491 -17.86 11.39 19.63
C ALA A 491 -17.56 9.89 19.56
N TYR A 492 -17.36 9.38 18.35
CA TYR A 492 -16.93 8.02 18.05
C TYR A 492 -15.53 8.06 17.47
N VAL A 493 -14.68 7.09 17.83
CA VAL A 493 -13.27 7.06 17.45
C VAL A 493 -12.91 5.68 16.92
N GLY A 494 -12.35 5.65 15.71
CA GLY A 494 -11.70 4.47 15.14
C GLY A 494 -10.20 4.51 15.42
N VAL A 495 -9.63 3.37 15.80
CA VAL A 495 -8.22 3.23 16.12
C VAL A 495 -7.64 2.03 15.40
N ASP A 496 -6.47 2.23 14.78
CA ASP A 496 -5.74 1.20 14.06
C ASP A 496 -4.42 0.88 14.75
N ALA A 497 -4.24 -0.38 15.14
CA ALA A 497 -3.03 -0.87 15.78
C ALA A 497 -2.26 -1.87 14.90
N HIS A 498 -2.60 -2.01 13.62
CA HIS A 498 -2.04 -3.08 12.79
C HIS A 498 -0.54 -2.93 12.56
N LEU A 499 -0.04 -1.69 12.47
CA LEU A 499 1.37 -1.38 12.31
C LEU A 499 2.23 -1.81 13.51
N ILE A 500 1.63 -2.08 14.67
CA ILE A 500 2.31 -2.61 15.86
C ILE A 500 1.96 -4.08 16.15
N ASN A 501 1.53 -4.79 15.11
CA ASN A 501 1.13 -6.18 15.14
C ASN A 501 -0.14 -6.52 15.94
N ASP A 502 -1.04 -5.55 16.16
CA ASP A 502 -2.33 -5.79 16.80
C ASP A 502 -3.47 -5.59 15.79
N ARG A 503 -4.35 -6.57 15.63
CA ARG A 503 -5.42 -6.57 14.61
C ARG A 503 -6.80 -6.44 15.22
N ASP A 504 -6.89 -6.16 16.52
CA ASP A 504 -8.18 -6.00 17.17
C ASP A 504 -8.91 -4.76 16.63
N PRO A 505 -10.25 -4.82 16.48
CA PRO A 505 -11.06 -3.70 16.03
C PRO A 505 -11.25 -2.68 17.16
N TYR A 506 -10.35 -1.72 17.34
CA TYR A 506 -10.52 -0.73 18.41
C TYR A 506 -11.51 0.37 18.02
N ILE A 507 -12.67 0.37 18.66
CA ILE A 507 -13.74 1.37 18.45
C ILE A 507 -14.16 1.93 19.79
N TYR A 508 -14.15 3.26 19.92
CA TYR A 508 -14.51 3.95 21.16
C TYR A 508 -15.68 4.91 20.96
N LYS A 509 -16.42 5.14 22.06
CA LYS A 509 -17.44 6.19 22.18
C LYS A 509 -17.25 6.95 23.49
N THR A 510 -17.33 8.28 23.40
CA THR A 510 -17.52 9.19 24.54
C THR A 510 -18.89 9.84 24.45
N THR A 511 -19.46 10.25 25.58
CA THR A 511 -20.65 11.13 25.66
C THR A 511 -20.44 12.33 26.59
N ASP A 512 -19.20 12.57 27.05
CA ASP A 512 -18.88 13.56 28.09
C ASP A 512 -17.62 14.38 27.78
N TYR A 513 -17.39 14.66 26.49
CA TYR A 513 -16.22 15.40 25.99
C TYR A 513 -14.88 14.66 26.22
N GLY A 514 -14.91 13.32 26.24
CA GLY A 514 -13.72 12.47 26.34
C GLY A 514 -13.23 12.25 27.77
N LYS A 515 -14.05 12.54 28.78
CA LYS A 515 -13.72 12.21 30.17
C LYS A 515 -13.82 10.71 30.41
N THR A 516 -14.75 10.05 29.74
CA THR A 516 -14.90 8.59 29.75
C THR A 516 -15.10 8.05 28.34
N PHE A 517 -14.57 6.85 28.09
CA PHE A 517 -14.77 6.12 26.85
C PHE A 517 -15.28 4.71 27.10
N THR A 518 -16.20 4.27 26.25
CA THR A 518 -16.68 2.88 26.18
C THR A 518 -16.23 2.26 24.86
N ARG A 519 -15.79 1.00 24.91
CA ARG A 519 -15.46 0.21 23.73
C ARG A 519 -16.72 -0.32 23.05
N LEU A 520 -16.79 -0.25 21.72
CA LEU A 520 -17.96 -0.66 20.91
C LEU A 520 -17.70 -1.88 20.02
N ASP A 521 -16.58 -2.55 20.21
CA ASP A 521 -16.11 -3.65 19.36
C ASP A 521 -16.49 -5.05 19.85
N ALA A 522 -17.30 -5.13 20.90
CA ALA A 522 -17.84 -6.38 21.40
C ALA A 522 -18.63 -7.11 20.30
N GLY A 523 -18.24 -8.35 20.00
CA GLY A 523 -18.91 -9.20 19.02
C GLY A 523 -18.40 -9.07 17.59
N ILE A 524 -17.42 -8.20 17.30
CA ILE A 524 -16.75 -8.16 16.00
C ILE A 524 -15.78 -9.36 15.90
N PRO A 525 -15.87 -10.22 14.87
CA PRO A 525 -14.92 -11.31 14.68
C PRO A 525 -13.48 -10.83 14.55
N LYS A 526 -12.56 -11.53 15.21
CA LYS A 526 -11.13 -11.24 15.17
C LYS A 526 -10.44 -12.07 14.10
N SER A 527 -9.63 -11.43 13.29
CA SER A 527 -8.87 -12.00 12.19
C SER A 527 -7.69 -11.11 11.85
N VAL A 528 -6.86 -11.53 10.89
CA VAL A 528 -5.78 -10.68 10.36
C VAL A 528 -6.28 -9.44 9.61
N PHE A 529 -7.59 -9.30 9.40
CA PHE A 529 -8.26 -8.21 8.67
C PHE A 529 -9.23 -7.40 9.54
N SER A 530 -9.21 -7.57 10.87
CA SER A 530 -10.23 -7.00 11.75
C SER A 530 -9.91 -5.60 12.28
N TYR A 531 -8.83 -4.95 11.84
CA TYR A 531 -8.45 -3.60 12.29
C TYR A 531 -9.36 -2.53 11.67
N VAL A 532 -9.47 -1.36 12.30
CA VAL A 532 -10.46 -0.32 11.94
C VAL A 532 -9.82 0.93 11.35
N HIS A 533 -10.28 1.35 10.18
CA HIS A 533 -9.86 2.61 9.56
C HIS A 533 -10.83 3.76 9.83
N VAL A 534 -12.13 3.52 9.67
CA VAL A 534 -13.13 4.59 9.69
C VAL A 534 -14.34 4.20 10.52
N VAL A 535 -14.83 5.14 11.32
CA VAL A 535 -16.09 5.08 12.04
C VAL A 535 -16.97 6.28 11.66
N ARG A 536 -18.28 6.06 11.42
CA ARG A 536 -19.27 7.12 11.13
C ARG A 536 -20.59 6.90 11.88
N GLU A 537 -21.28 8.00 12.21
CA GLU A 537 -22.60 8.02 12.84
C GLU A 537 -23.72 8.09 11.77
N GLU A 538 -24.64 7.13 11.77
CA GLU A 538 -25.80 7.07 10.85
C GLU A 538 -26.99 7.95 11.32
N LEU A 539 -27.80 8.45 10.37
CA LEU A 539 -29.07 9.17 10.59
C LEU A 539 -30.17 8.27 11.23
N PRO A 540 -31.26 8.82 11.80
CA PRO A 540 -31.71 8.58 13.17
C PRO A 540 -32.36 7.21 13.44
N GLN A 541 -31.53 6.17 13.46
CA GLN A 541 -31.61 5.02 14.36
C GLN A 541 -30.19 4.61 14.81
N ALA A 542 -29.31 5.59 15.10
CA ALA A 542 -27.98 5.45 15.72
C ALA A 542 -27.29 4.09 15.47
N ARG A 543 -26.89 3.86 14.22
CA ARG A 543 -26.07 2.71 13.81
C ARG A 543 -24.66 3.18 13.50
N LEU A 544 -23.69 2.31 13.72
CA LEU A 544 -22.27 2.57 13.45
C LEU A 544 -21.87 1.99 12.10
N LEU A 545 -21.22 2.79 11.26
CA LEU A 545 -20.52 2.30 10.06
C LEU A 545 -19.05 2.12 10.38
N VAL A 546 -18.52 0.91 10.17
CA VAL A 546 -17.11 0.53 10.38
C VAL A 546 -16.55 0.02 9.05
N ASP A 547 -15.46 0.60 8.58
CA ASP A 547 -14.67 0.07 7.47
C ASP A 547 -13.33 -0.51 7.97
N ALA A 548 -13.05 -1.75 7.58
CA ALA A 548 -11.98 -2.58 8.10
C ALA A 548 -10.94 -3.01 7.05
N ASN A 549 -11.01 -2.58 5.77
CA ASN A 549 -9.97 -2.98 4.81
C ASN A 549 -9.84 -2.11 3.55
N GLN A 550 -8.60 -1.90 3.08
CA GLN A 550 -8.26 -1.32 1.76
C GLN A 550 -8.49 -2.31 0.59
N SER A 551 -8.86 -3.56 0.87
CA SER A 551 -9.21 -4.56 -0.14
C SER A 551 -10.68 -5.00 0.01
N TRP A 552 -11.47 -4.72 -1.02
CA TRP A 552 -12.86 -5.14 -1.15
C TRP A 552 -12.96 -6.67 -1.28
N SER A 553 -12.87 -7.39 -0.15
CA SER A 553 -13.16 -8.81 -0.11
C SER A 553 -14.44 -9.05 0.70
N ARG A 554 -15.40 -9.74 0.06
CA ARG A 554 -16.75 -10.05 0.58
C ARG A 554 -16.85 -10.72 1.97
N PRO A 555 -15.87 -11.46 2.55
CA PRO A 555 -16.17 -12.29 3.73
C PRO A 555 -16.56 -11.52 5.00
N LEU A 556 -16.21 -10.23 5.14
CA LEU A 556 -16.50 -9.46 6.35
C LEU A 556 -17.93 -8.91 6.40
N LEU A 557 -18.63 -8.87 5.26
CA LEU A 557 -20.00 -8.32 5.15
C LEU A 557 -21.07 -9.24 5.73
N GLU A 558 -20.78 -10.53 5.96
CA GLU A 558 -21.79 -11.50 6.37
C GLU A 558 -22.03 -11.56 7.89
N HIS A 559 -21.27 -10.83 8.72
CA HIS A 559 -21.33 -10.94 10.19
C HIS A 559 -21.55 -9.62 10.94
N LEU A 560 -22.27 -8.67 10.34
CA LEU A 560 -22.69 -7.46 11.05
C LEU A 560 -23.85 -7.75 12.03
N LEU A 561 -23.69 -7.33 13.28
CA LEU A 561 -24.73 -7.37 14.31
C LEU A 561 -25.89 -6.41 13.96
N PRO A 562 -27.09 -6.60 14.55
CA PRO A 562 -28.20 -5.66 14.39
C PRO A 562 -27.76 -4.26 14.85
N GLY A 563 -27.72 -3.29 13.91
CA GLY A 563 -27.35 -1.91 14.22
C GLY A 563 -25.96 -1.46 13.74
N MET A 564 -25.25 -2.29 12.96
CA MET A 564 -24.08 -1.85 12.20
C MET A 564 -24.33 -2.11 10.72
N THR A 565 -24.00 -1.15 9.87
CA THR A 565 -23.97 -1.31 8.42
C THR A 565 -22.54 -1.13 7.97
N ALA A 566 -22.03 -1.94 7.06
CA ALA A 566 -20.83 -1.60 6.28
C ALA A 566 -21.34 -1.02 4.96
N LEU A 567 -20.89 0.17 4.59
CA LEU A 567 -21.09 0.65 3.23
C LEU A 567 -20.00 0.02 2.36
N GLY A 568 -20.33 -1.15 1.83
CA GLY A 568 -19.77 -1.61 0.58
C GLY A 568 -20.28 -0.71 -0.54
N VAL A 569 -19.41 -0.09 -1.34
CA VAL A 569 -19.81 0.27 -2.70
C VAL A 569 -19.99 -1.06 -3.43
N GLU A 570 -21.22 -1.56 -3.53
CA GLU A 570 -21.50 -2.76 -4.33
C GLU A 570 -21.09 -2.49 -5.78
N ALA A 571 -19.99 -3.12 -6.20
CA ALA A 571 -19.86 -3.54 -7.58
C ALA A 571 -20.98 -4.56 -7.84
N ILE A 572 -22.05 -4.11 -8.49
CA ILE A 572 -23.15 -4.97 -8.95
C ILE A 572 -22.57 -5.88 -10.04
N GLU A 573 -22.07 -7.05 -9.65
CA GLU A 573 -21.85 -8.16 -10.56
C GLU A 573 -23.22 -8.68 -11.01
N GLN A 574 -23.45 -8.72 -12.33
CA GLN A 574 -24.57 -9.47 -12.88
C GLN A 574 -24.36 -10.96 -12.55
N PRO A 575 -25.38 -11.67 -12.06
CA PRO A 575 -25.27 -13.11 -11.87
C PRO A 575 -25.16 -13.79 -13.24
N VAL A 576 -24.00 -14.37 -13.54
CA VAL A 576 -23.88 -15.39 -14.59
C VAL A 576 -24.64 -16.63 -14.09
N PRO A 577 -25.72 -17.07 -14.76
CA PRO A 577 -26.41 -18.29 -14.38
C PRO A 577 -25.48 -19.48 -14.61
N ARG A 578 -25.24 -20.28 -13.55
CA ARG A 578 -24.66 -21.62 -13.72
C ARG A 578 -25.68 -22.51 -14.40
N GLY A 579 -25.26 -23.11 -15.52
CA GLY A 579 -25.80 -24.36 -16.04
C GLY A 579 -26.73 -24.21 -17.23
N GLN A 580 -26.18 -24.41 -18.42
CA GLN A 580 -26.74 -25.31 -19.42
C GLN A 580 -25.66 -25.67 -20.45
N ASP A 581 -25.52 -26.97 -20.70
CA ASP A 581 -24.71 -27.54 -21.77
C ASP A 581 -25.09 -26.91 -23.11
N ALA A 582 -24.12 -26.40 -23.86
CA ALA A 582 -24.26 -26.17 -25.28
C ALA A 582 -22.89 -26.28 -25.97
N THR A 583 -22.77 -27.31 -26.78
CA THR A 583 -21.73 -27.55 -27.78
C THR A 583 -21.50 -26.34 -28.68
N LEU A 584 -20.24 -25.90 -28.81
CA LEU A 584 -19.81 -24.93 -29.81
C LEU A 584 -19.55 -25.64 -31.15
N GLU A 585 -20.61 -25.78 -31.95
CA GLU A 585 -20.48 -25.73 -33.41
C GLU A 585 -20.52 -24.26 -33.86
N GLY A 586 -19.84 -23.98 -34.96
CA GLY A 586 -19.34 -22.65 -35.29
C GLY A 586 -20.41 -21.64 -35.70
N LEU A 587 -19.97 -20.39 -35.85
CA LEU A 587 -20.20 -19.59 -37.04
C LEU A 587 -19.34 -18.33 -36.98
N ALA A 588 -18.86 -17.96 -38.16
CA ALA A 588 -17.88 -16.93 -38.40
C ALA A 588 -18.53 -15.59 -38.80
N SER A 589 -17.74 -14.52 -38.65
CA SER A 589 -17.73 -13.32 -39.51
C SER A 589 -18.74 -12.19 -39.18
N PRO A 590 -18.57 -10.97 -39.74
CA PRO A 590 -17.85 -9.87 -39.09
C PRO A 590 -18.68 -8.55 -39.08
N ILE A 591 -18.22 -7.54 -38.34
CA ILE A 591 -18.17 -6.09 -38.68
C ILE A 591 -17.41 -5.39 -37.55
#